data_AF-A0AA47MCZ9-F1
#
_entry.id   AF-A0AA47MCZ9-F1
#
_cell.length_a   1.000
_cell.length_b   1.000
_cell.length_c   1.000
_cell.angle_alpha   90.00
_cell.angle_beta   90.00
_cell.angle_gamma   90.00
#
_symmetry.space_group_name_H-M   'P 1'
#
loop_
_entity.id
_entity.type
_entity.pdbx_description
1 polymer ?
#
loop_
_entity_poly.entity_id
_entity_poly.type
_entity_poly.pdbx_seq_one_letter_code
_entity_poly.pdbx_strand_id
1 'polypeptide(L)'
;MSSDFTLENFFSVCNSLYKYFKKPTVAAVYTGEKLKRLLEQRWTGHLATVTVILKSFDNIVHLLRGIDSTQTSAAEVRMEATGLLKAITQPSFLFIACMMHQILSLLDPPNTALQAKSTDLYTGVRLVQSALACVEKLRCDTQFDTFWEKFSKDRQTTEPAAAAPPQKRPRNMSQLSDYVVDTTVGHRQKEVEERTGCKRLYFSTLDAVVGEMKARFSVRNSQLVEALCTLHPGTEDFLDANRVRPLLDLTGTEMKEAEFAVAQQFLQDEMAQSNKNWTTQDILTRYCEPLAAMPTVLKHSS
;
A
#
# COMPACT_ATOMS: atom_id res chain seq x y z
N MET A 1 -9.31 20.44 0.74
CA MET A 1 -8.45 19.89 1.81
C MET A 1 -7.41 19.02 1.13
N SER A 2 -6.13 19.11 1.54
CA SER A 2 -5.11 18.21 0.99
C SER A 2 -5.46 16.76 1.36
N SER A 3 -5.21 15.81 0.45
CA SER A 3 -5.34 14.38 0.70
C SER A 3 -4.49 13.95 1.91
N ASP A 4 -3.30 14.55 2.06
CA ASP A 4 -2.36 14.29 3.16
C ASP A 4 -2.98 14.55 4.52
N PHE A 5 -3.59 15.72 4.73
CA PHE A 5 -4.24 16.07 6.00
C PHE A 5 -5.36 15.08 6.37
N THR A 6 -6.07 14.56 5.36
CA THR A 6 -7.16 13.61 5.57
C THR A 6 -6.60 12.25 6.03
N LEU A 7 -5.49 11.81 5.43
CA LEU A 7 -4.79 10.57 5.81
C LEU A 7 -4.11 10.69 7.19
N GLU A 8 -3.48 11.82 7.48
CA GLU A 8 -2.89 12.10 8.80
C GLU A 8 -3.95 12.07 9.90
N ASN A 9 -5.10 12.71 9.67
CA ASN A 9 -6.20 12.68 10.62
C ASN A 9 -6.74 11.25 10.82
N PHE A 10 -6.87 10.46 9.75
CA PHE A 10 -7.25 9.05 9.85
C PHE A 10 -6.30 8.26 10.77
N PHE A 11 -4.98 8.35 10.54
CA PHE A 11 -4.00 7.65 11.36
C PHE A 11 -3.91 8.19 12.80
N SER A 12 -4.17 9.48 13.01
CA SER A 12 -4.32 10.08 14.34
C SER A 12 -5.49 9.47 15.12
N VAL A 13 -6.64 9.25 14.45
CA VAL A 13 -7.79 8.54 15.04
C VAL A 13 -7.42 7.09 15.37
N CYS A 14 -6.74 6.37 14.48
CA CYS A 14 -6.25 5.02 14.73
C CYS A 14 -5.34 4.94 15.98
N ASN A 15 -4.44 5.92 16.14
CA ASN A 15 -3.57 6.00 17.32
C ASN A 15 -4.36 6.34 18.61
N SER A 16 -5.38 7.18 18.49
CA SER A 16 -6.27 7.52 19.60
C SER A 16 -7.09 6.31 20.06
N LEU A 17 -7.62 5.52 19.12
CA LEU A 17 -8.24 4.23 19.41
C LEU A 17 -7.25 3.31 20.14
N TYR A 18 -6.03 3.14 19.63
CA TYR A 18 -5.02 2.31 20.30
C TYR A 18 -4.78 2.74 21.75
N LYS A 19 -4.62 4.05 22.01
CA LYS A 19 -4.43 4.60 23.36
C LYS A 19 -5.65 4.34 24.26
N TYR A 20 -6.85 4.54 23.73
CA TYR A 20 -8.10 4.33 24.46
C TYR A 20 -8.29 2.86 24.87
N PHE A 21 -8.08 1.93 23.93
CA PHE A 21 -8.22 0.49 24.18
C PHE A 21 -7.11 -0.08 25.08
N LYS A 22 -6.02 0.65 25.28
CA LYS A 22 -4.96 0.30 26.23
C LYS A 22 -5.32 0.67 27.68
N LYS A 23 -6.33 1.53 27.91
CA LYS A 23 -6.77 1.88 29.26
C LYS A 23 -7.25 0.62 30.01
N PRO A 24 -6.83 0.37 31.26
CA PRO A 24 -7.14 -0.88 31.97
C PRO A 24 -8.64 -1.21 32.02
N THR A 25 -9.48 -0.19 32.22
CA THR A 25 -10.94 -0.33 32.28
C THR A 25 -11.55 -0.77 30.95
N VAL A 26 -10.99 -0.32 29.82
CA VAL A 26 -11.47 -0.65 28.47
C VAL A 26 -10.91 -2.00 28.03
N ALA A 27 -9.61 -2.23 28.29
CA ALA A 27 -8.92 -3.47 27.96
C ALA A 27 -9.53 -4.69 28.66
N ALA A 28 -10.08 -4.53 29.87
CA ALA A 28 -10.76 -5.60 30.60
C ALA A 28 -12.08 -6.04 29.95
N VAL A 29 -12.74 -5.15 29.20
CA VAL A 29 -14.07 -5.39 28.59
C VAL A 29 -13.96 -5.77 27.11
N TYR A 30 -12.86 -5.39 26.45
CA TYR A 30 -12.67 -5.63 25.04
C TYR A 30 -12.31 -7.08 24.72
N THR A 31 -13.12 -7.71 23.85
CA THR A 31 -12.98 -9.12 23.44
C THR A 31 -12.43 -9.33 22.03
N GLY A 32 -12.16 -8.25 21.28
CA GLY A 32 -11.64 -8.32 19.91
C GLY A 32 -10.11 -8.46 19.81
N GLU A 33 -9.58 -8.46 18.58
CA GLU A 33 -8.13 -8.48 18.37
C GLU A 33 -7.47 -7.21 18.94
N LYS A 34 -6.34 -7.37 19.63
CA LYS A 34 -5.61 -6.25 20.23
C LYS A 34 -5.16 -5.27 19.15
N LEU A 35 -5.60 -4.02 19.28
CA LEU A 35 -5.16 -2.93 18.41
C LEU A 35 -3.64 -2.80 18.44
N LYS A 36 -3.05 -2.60 17.26
CA LYS A 36 -1.61 -2.45 17.11
C LYS A 36 -1.22 -0.99 17.28
N ARG A 37 -0.06 -0.77 17.92
CA ARG A 37 0.53 0.56 18.00
C ARG A 37 0.95 0.98 16.60
N LEU A 38 0.49 2.14 16.16
CA LEU A 38 0.97 2.73 14.93
C LEU A 38 2.47 3.03 15.07
N LEU A 39 3.27 2.50 14.15
CA LEU A 39 4.69 2.83 14.02
C LEU A 39 4.81 3.78 12.84
N GLU A 40 4.82 5.09 13.10
CA GLU A 40 4.78 6.13 12.06
C GLU A 40 5.81 5.91 10.95
N GLN A 41 7.02 5.47 11.32
CA GLN A 41 8.15 5.29 10.42
C GLN A 41 8.13 3.97 9.63
N ARG A 42 7.11 3.11 9.79
CA ARG A 42 7.07 1.78 9.15
C ARG A 42 5.71 1.51 8.53
N TRP A 43 5.64 1.52 7.21
CA TRP A 43 4.49 1.07 6.41
C TRP A 43 3.91 -0.30 6.83
N THR A 44 4.72 -1.26 7.27
CA THR A 44 4.25 -2.53 7.84
C THR A 44 3.44 -2.33 9.13
N GLY A 45 3.80 -1.34 9.95
CA GLY A 45 3.03 -0.92 11.11
C GLY A 45 1.70 -0.27 10.73
N HIS A 46 1.70 0.56 9.68
CA HIS A 46 0.47 1.13 9.11
C HIS A 46 -0.46 0.03 8.58
N LEU A 47 0.04 -0.89 7.75
CA LEU A 47 -0.74 -2.02 7.22
C LEU A 47 -1.32 -2.86 8.37
N ALA A 48 -0.48 -3.26 9.32
CA ALA A 48 -0.91 -4.07 10.44
C ALA A 48 -1.98 -3.37 11.30
N THR A 49 -1.88 -2.05 11.47
CA THR A 49 -2.89 -1.25 12.20
C THR A 49 -4.22 -1.26 11.45
N VAL A 50 -4.19 -0.94 10.15
CA VAL A 50 -5.39 -0.89 9.32
C VAL A 50 -6.06 -2.27 9.22
N THR A 51 -5.30 -3.34 9.03
CA THR A 51 -5.83 -4.71 8.99
C THR A 51 -6.58 -5.08 10.27
N VAL A 52 -6.01 -4.77 11.46
CA VAL A 52 -6.67 -5.09 12.73
C VAL A 52 -7.93 -4.23 12.94
N ILE A 53 -7.88 -2.95 12.55
CA ILE A 53 -9.05 -2.06 12.62
C ILE A 53 -10.19 -2.59 11.76
N LEU A 54 -9.91 -2.98 10.51
CA LEU A 54 -10.93 -3.53 9.61
C LEU A 54 -11.52 -4.83 10.15
N LYS A 55 -10.68 -5.76 10.65
CA LYS A 55 -11.13 -7.04 11.22
C LYS A 55 -11.98 -6.88 12.48
N SER A 56 -11.65 -5.89 13.31
CA SER A 56 -12.29 -5.68 14.61
C SER A 56 -13.30 -4.53 14.61
N PHE A 57 -13.67 -4.00 13.43
CA PHE A 57 -14.46 -2.77 13.33
C PHE A 57 -15.78 -2.85 14.10
N ASP A 58 -16.54 -3.93 13.91
CA ASP A 58 -17.81 -4.16 14.62
C ASP A 58 -17.62 -4.25 16.14
N ASN A 59 -16.60 -4.97 16.60
CA ASN A 59 -16.29 -5.10 18.02
C ASN A 59 -15.90 -3.75 18.63
N ILE A 60 -15.14 -2.92 17.91
CA ILE A 60 -14.75 -1.57 18.32
C ILE A 60 -16.00 -0.69 18.45
N VAL A 61 -16.87 -0.67 17.44
CA VAL A 61 -18.10 0.13 17.44
C VAL A 61 -19.04 -0.31 18.56
N HIS A 62 -19.25 -1.62 18.73
CA HIS A 62 -20.11 -2.18 19.76
C HIS A 62 -19.61 -1.81 21.17
N LEU A 63 -18.31 -1.95 21.43
CA LEU A 63 -17.71 -1.57 22.70
C LEU A 63 -17.88 -0.07 22.99
N LEU A 64 -17.58 0.79 22.02
CA LEU A 64 -17.68 2.25 22.19
C LEU A 64 -19.12 2.67 22.48
N ARG A 65 -20.11 2.10 21.77
CA ARG A 65 -21.54 2.32 22.05
C ARG A 65 -21.94 1.83 23.45
N GLY A 66 -21.45 0.67 23.86
CA GLY A 66 -21.72 0.09 25.18
C GLY A 66 -21.19 0.97 26.32
N ILE A 67 -19.96 1.49 26.18
CA ILE A 67 -19.35 2.37 27.18
C ILE A 67 -20.06 3.74 27.23
N ASP A 68 -20.43 4.30 26.08
CA ASP A 68 -21.20 5.55 25.97
C ASP A 68 -22.56 5.45 26.70
N SER A 69 -23.20 4.29 26.61
CA SER A 69 -24.52 4.03 27.22
C SER A 69 -24.47 3.70 28.72
N THR A 70 -23.29 3.37 29.27
CA THR A 70 -23.15 2.86 30.64
C THR A 70 -22.74 3.96 31.61
N GLN A 71 -23.62 4.33 32.56
CA GLN A 71 -23.34 5.40 33.54
C GLN A 71 -22.22 5.06 34.55
N THR A 72 -21.87 3.78 34.70
CA THR A 72 -20.85 3.27 35.64
C THR A 72 -19.41 3.66 35.24
N SER A 73 -19.17 3.97 33.96
CA SER A 73 -17.84 4.39 33.48
C SER A 73 -17.55 5.85 33.87
N ALA A 74 -16.30 6.21 34.17
CA ALA A 74 -15.94 7.60 34.46
C ALA A 74 -16.35 8.55 33.32
N ALA A 75 -16.78 9.78 33.65
CA ALA A 75 -17.29 10.74 32.66
C ALA A 75 -16.30 11.03 31.54
N GLU A 76 -15.01 11.14 31.85
CA GLU A 76 -13.94 11.34 30.87
C GLU A 76 -13.82 10.17 29.88
N VAL A 77 -13.92 8.93 30.37
CA VAL A 77 -13.86 7.72 29.55
C VAL A 77 -15.05 7.67 28.58
N ARG A 78 -16.24 8.05 29.05
CA ARG A 78 -17.43 8.14 28.19
C ARG A 78 -17.29 9.21 27.13
N MET A 79 -16.88 10.43 27.50
CA MET A 79 -16.70 11.52 26.52
C MET A 79 -15.70 11.16 25.42
N GLU A 80 -14.59 10.52 25.78
CA GLU A 80 -13.61 10.05 24.79
C GLU A 80 -14.21 8.94 23.91
N ALA A 81 -14.99 8.01 24.48
CA ALA A 81 -15.71 6.99 23.71
C ALA A 81 -16.68 7.61 22.71
N THR A 82 -17.47 8.61 23.11
CA THR A 82 -18.39 9.35 22.23
C THR A 82 -17.64 10.03 21.09
N GLY A 83 -16.52 10.69 21.40
CA GLY A 83 -15.68 11.36 20.41
C GLY A 83 -15.08 10.38 19.39
N LEU A 84 -14.52 9.26 19.86
CA LEU A 84 -13.96 8.21 19.01
C LEU A 84 -15.04 7.54 18.17
N LEU A 85 -16.21 7.23 18.75
CA LEU A 85 -17.35 6.67 18.03
C LEU A 85 -17.77 7.60 16.89
N LYS A 86 -17.89 8.90 17.15
CA LYS A 86 -18.21 9.89 16.12
C LYS A 86 -17.15 9.96 15.02
N ALA A 87 -15.87 9.80 15.36
CA ALA A 87 -14.78 9.82 14.40
C ALA A 87 -14.79 8.58 13.48
N ILE A 88 -14.95 7.38 14.04
CA ILE A 88 -14.90 6.13 13.25
C ILE A 88 -16.17 5.84 12.46
N THR A 89 -17.31 6.41 12.88
CA THR A 89 -18.59 6.29 12.17
C THR A 89 -18.73 7.31 11.03
N GLN A 90 -17.75 8.20 10.85
CA GLN A 90 -17.71 9.03 9.65
C GLN A 90 -17.54 8.14 8.41
N PRO A 91 -18.31 8.37 7.33
CA PRO A 91 -18.25 7.52 6.14
C PRO A 91 -16.85 7.46 5.51
N SER A 92 -16.09 8.55 5.59
CA SER A 92 -14.72 8.63 5.11
C SER A 92 -13.75 7.74 5.88
N PHE A 93 -13.98 7.44 7.16
CA PHE A 93 -13.04 6.68 7.98
C PHE A 93 -12.88 5.26 7.46
N LEU A 94 -13.99 4.54 7.28
CA LEU A 94 -13.96 3.16 6.78
C LEU A 94 -13.47 3.10 5.33
N PHE A 95 -13.86 4.08 4.51
CA PHE A 95 -13.37 4.21 3.13
C PHE A 95 -11.85 4.32 3.09
N ILE A 96 -11.26 5.22 3.90
CA ILE A 96 -9.81 5.41 3.99
C ILE A 96 -9.13 4.14 4.49
N ALA A 97 -9.70 3.46 5.49
CA ALA A 97 -9.16 2.20 5.99
C ALA A 97 -9.09 1.14 4.87
N CYS A 98 -10.17 0.93 4.12
CA CYS A 98 -10.20 -0.02 3.01
C CYS A 98 -9.21 0.36 1.89
N MET A 99 -9.14 1.64 1.55
CA MET A 99 -8.22 2.17 0.53
C MET A 99 -6.76 1.94 0.94
N MET A 100 -6.38 2.36 2.15
CA MET A 100 -5.03 2.19 2.66
C MET A 100 -4.65 0.71 2.78
N HIS A 101 -5.60 -0.15 3.19
CA HIS A 101 -5.38 -1.59 3.21
C HIS A 101 -5.05 -2.14 1.82
N GLN A 102 -5.83 -1.77 0.79
CA GLN A 102 -5.60 -2.21 -0.58
C GLN A 102 -4.22 -1.79 -1.08
N ILE A 103 -3.86 -0.51 -0.90
CA ILE A 103 -2.59 0.03 -1.38
C ILE A 103 -1.42 -0.61 -0.63
N LEU A 104 -1.43 -0.59 0.71
CA LEU A 104 -0.33 -1.12 1.51
C LEU A 104 -0.14 -2.63 1.36
N SER A 105 -1.22 -3.39 1.10
CA SER A 105 -1.11 -4.83 0.85
C SER A 105 -0.36 -5.15 -0.45
N LEU A 106 -0.47 -4.31 -1.48
CA LEU A 106 0.30 -4.47 -2.72
C LEU A 106 1.79 -4.17 -2.53
N LEU A 107 2.11 -3.39 -1.51
CA LEU A 107 3.46 -2.95 -1.19
C LEU A 107 4.19 -3.87 -0.19
N ASP A 108 3.47 -4.76 0.48
CA ASP A 108 4.05 -5.69 1.46
C ASP A 108 4.96 -6.79 0.86
N PRO A 109 4.65 -7.37 -0.33
CA PRO A 109 5.55 -8.32 -0.98
C PRO A 109 6.94 -7.75 -1.32
N PRO A 110 7.09 -6.60 -2.03
CA PRO A 110 8.42 -6.05 -2.29
C PRO A 110 9.11 -5.60 -0.99
N ASN A 111 8.37 -5.11 0.01
CA ASN A 111 8.94 -4.82 1.33
C ASN A 111 9.62 -6.04 1.95
N THR A 112 8.94 -7.17 1.95
CA THR A 112 9.44 -8.42 2.54
C THR A 112 10.63 -8.95 1.76
N ALA A 113 10.56 -8.92 0.43
CA ALA A 113 11.64 -9.37 -0.44
C ALA A 113 12.91 -8.51 -0.26
N LEU A 114 12.79 -7.18 -0.26
CA LEU A 114 13.94 -6.28 -0.09
C LEU A 114 14.63 -6.41 1.29
N GLN A 115 13.93 -6.95 2.29
CA GLN A 115 14.51 -7.22 3.62
C GLN A 115 15.04 -8.65 3.78
N ALA A 116 14.74 -9.55 2.84
CA ALA A 116 15.17 -10.94 2.92
C ALA A 116 16.64 -11.08 2.51
N LYS A 117 17.44 -11.79 3.33
CA LYS A 117 18.87 -12.01 3.07
C LYS A 117 19.14 -12.79 1.79
N SER A 118 18.17 -13.59 1.34
CA SER A 118 18.28 -14.47 0.17
C SER A 118 17.79 -13.80 -1.12
N THR A 119 17.31 -12.56 -1.07
CA THR A 119 16.81 -11.88 -2.26
C THR A 119 17.95 -11.17 -2.96
N ASP A 120 18.23 -11.61 -4.19
CA ASP A 120 19.14 -10.90 -5.07
C ASP A 120 18.52 -9.56 -5.53
N LEU A 121 19.40 -8.62 -5.89
CA LEU A 121 18.99 -7.27 -6.28
C LEU A 121 18.07 -7.27 -7.51
N TYR A 122 18.32 -8.15 -8.48
CA TYR A 122 17.53 -8.26 -9.71
C TYR A 122 16.07 -8.61 -9.39
N THR A 123 15.86 -9.65 -8.59
CA THR A 123 14.56 -10.09 -8.10
C THR A 123 13.88 -8.98 -7.29
N GLY A 124 14.61 -8.32 -6.40
CA GLY A 124 14.08 -7.20 -5.61
C GLY A 124 13.53 -6.06 -6.46
N VAL A 125 14.28 -5.64 -7.48
CA VAL A 125 13.90 -4.54 -8.38
C VAL A 125 12.71 -4.91 -9.24
N ARG A 126 12.69 -6.14 -9.78
CA ARG A 126 11.55 -6.66 -10.55
C ARG A 126 10.27 -6.68 -9.71
N LEU A 127 10.35 -7.03 -8.43
CA LEU A 127 9.21 -7.00 -7.52
C LEU A 127 8.71 -5.58 -7.26
N VAL A 128 9.62 -4.61 -7.07
CA VAL A 128 9.23 -3.19 -6.93
C VAL A 128 8.53 -2.68 -8.19
N GLN A 129 9.07 -2.97 -9.38
CA GLN A 129 8.45 -2.60 -10.66
C GLN A 129 7.07 -3.25 -10.85
N SER A 130 6.95 -4.51 -10.44
CA SER A 130 5.67 -5.24 -10.51
C SER A 130 4.63 -4.65 -9.56
N ALA A 131 5.03 -4.31 -8.32
CA ALA A 131 4.17 -3.63 -7.37
C ALA A 131 3.74 -2.25 -7.86
N LEU A 132 4.66 -1.47 -8.45
CA LEU A 132 4.35 -0.19 -9.09
C LEU A 132 3.28 -0.35 -10.16
N ALA A 133 3.46 -1.30 -11.08
CA ALA A 133 2.48 -1.57 -12.14
C ALA A 133 1.11 -2.00 -11.57
N CYS A 134 1.08 -2.75 -10.47
CA CYS A 134 -0.15 -3.11 -9.78
C CYS A 134 -0.86 -1.87 -9.20
N VAL A 135 -0.14 -0.96 -8.56
CA VAL A 135 -0.71 0.28 -8.00
C VAL A 135 -1.19 1.21 -9.13
N GLU A 136 -0.45 1.33 -10.23
CA GLU A 136 -0.87 2.10 -11.40
C GLU A 136 -2.16 1.56 -12.02
N LYS A 137 -2.33 0.23 -12.08
CA LYS A 137 -3.55 -0.39 -12.58
C LYS A 137 -4.78 -0.05 -11.73
N LEU A 138 -4.61 0.24 -10.43
CA LEU A 138 -5.73 0.71 -9.58
C LEU A 138 -6.24 2.09 -10.00
N ARG A 139 -5.40 2.87 -10.70
CA ARG A 139 -5.75 4.22 -11.14
C ARG A 139 -6.56 4.20 -12.44
N CYS A 140 -7.76 3.64 -12.38
CA CYS A 140 -8.75 3.79 -13.43
C CYS A 140 -10.16 3.73 -12.86
N ASP A 141 -11.11 4.27 -13.61
CA ASP A 141 -12.50 4.38 -13.18
C ASP A 141 -13.14 3.02 -12.89
N THR A 142 -12.84 2.01 -13.71
CA THR A 142 -13.37 0.65 -13.53
C THR A 142 -12.89 0.01 -12.23
N GLN A 143 -11.62 0.20 -11.86
CA GLN A 143 -11.08 -0.32 -10.60
C GLN A 143 -11.62 0.45 -9.40
N PHE A 144 -11.79 1.76 -9.52
CA PHE A 144 -12.47 2.54 -8.50
C PHE A 144 -13.92 2.08 -8.29
N ASP A 145 -14.67 1.84 -9.38
CA ASP A 145 -16.05 1.40 -9.29
C ASP A 145 -16.16 0.02 -8.65
N THR A 146 -15.32 -0.94 -9.04
CA THR A 146 -15.29 -2.26 -8.38
C THR A 146 -14.88 -2.18 -6.91
N PHE A 147 -13.96 -1.28 -6.54
CA PHE A 147 -13.62 -1.01 -5.15
C PHE A 147 -14.81 -0.40 -4.39
N TRP A 148 -15.50 0.57 -4.99
CA TRP A 148 -16.64 1.26 -4.41
C TRP A 148 -17.82 0.33 -4.17
N GLU A 149 -18.12 -0.56 -5.11
CA GLU A 149 -19.19 -1.55 -4.98
C GLU A 149 -18.91 -2.54 -3.83
N LYS A 150 -17.68 -3.05 -3.75
CA LYS A 150 -17.26 -3.93 -2.64
C LYS A 150 -17.39 -3.20 -1.29
N PHE A 151 -16.85 -1.99 -1.21
CA PHE A 151 -16.95 -1.15 -0.01
C PHE A 151 -18.41 -0.88 0.39
N SER A 152 -19.26 -0.55 -0.57
CA SER A 152 -20.68 -0.24 -0.33
C SER A 152 -21.44 -1.47 0.18
N LYS A 153 -21.13 -2.66 -0.34
CA LYS A 153 -21.71 -3.92 0.11
C LYS A 153 -21.27 -4.27 1.54
N ASP A 154 -19.98 -4.17 1.84
CA ASP A 154 -19.44 -4.47 3.16
C ASP A 154 -20.01 -3.51 4.22
N ARG A 155 -20.18 -2.23 3.87
CA ARG A 155 -20.83 -1.24 4.74
C ARG A 155 -22.27 -1.61 5.09
N GLN A 156 -23.04 -2.14 4.15
CA GLN A 156 -24.45 -2.52 4.38
C GLN A 156 -24.58 -3.74 5.30
N THR A 157 -23.60 -4.64 5.33
CA THR A 157 -23.60 -5.80 6.23
C THR A 157 -23.24 -5.48 7.69
N THR A 158 -22.47 -4.41 7.91
CA THR A 158 -21.93 -3.99 9.21
C THR A 158 -22.91 -3.10 9.98
N GLU A 159 -23.83 -2.41 9.31
CA GLU A 159 -24.92 -1.72 10.01
C GLU A 159 -26.05 -2.72 10.34
N PRO A 160 -26.29 -3.10 11.62
CA PRO A 160 -27.63 -3.56 11.97
C PRO A 160 -28.56 -2.41 11.62
N ALA A 161 -29.70 -2.71 10.98
CA ALA A 161 -30.72 -1.75 10.60
C ALA A 161 -31.06 -0.81 11.76
N ALA A 162 -30.29 0.27 11.91
CA ALA A 162 -30.53 1.29 12.88
C ALA A 162 -31.78 1.98 12.34
N ALA A 163 -32.88 1.84 13.11
CA ALA A 163 -34.13 2.53 12.86
C ALA A 163 -33.81 3.91 12.29
N ALA A 164 -34.26 4.12 11.05
CA ALA A 164 -34.07 5.37 10.33
C ALA A 164 -34.26 6.53 11.33
N PRO A 165 -33.35 7.52 11.39
CA PRO A 165 -33.55 8.69 12.25
C PRO A 165 -34.96 9.19 11.97
N PRO A 166 -35.77 9.49 13.01
CA PRO A 166 -37.19 9.77 12.83
C PRO A 166 -37.29 10.78 11.70
N GLN A 167 -37.87 10.34 10.58
CA GLN A 167 -38.10 11.19 9.43
C GLN A 167 -38.72 12.45 10.01
N LYS A 168 -38.02 13.58 9.97
CA LYS A 168 -38.60 14.86 10.38
C LYS A 168 -39.82 14.97 9.49
N ARG A 169 -41.02 14.76 10.07
CA ARG A 169 -42.29 14.83 9.35
C ARG A 169 -42.19 16.09 8.49
N PRO A 170 -42.36 15.99 7.17
CA PRO A 170 -42.30 17.18 6.34
C PRO A 170 -43.28 18.18 6.97
N ARG A 171 -42.76 19.33 7.39
CA ARG A 171 -43.63 20.44 7.76
C ARG A 171 -44.33 20.79 6.46
N ASN A 172 -45.60 20.40 6.35
CA ASN A 172 -46.46 20.84 5.28
C ASN A 172 -46.50 22.37 5.35
N MET A 173 -45.68 23.01 4.53
CA MET A 173 -45.79 24.42 4.22
C MET A 173 -47.05 24.52 3.37
N SER A 174 -48.20 24.72 4.04
CA SER A 174 -49.53 24.85 3.43
C SER A 174 -49.64 25.93 2.34
N GLN A 175 -48.60 26.73 2.14
CA GLN A 175 -48.53 27.83 1.18
C GLN A 175 -47.89 27.43 -0.16
N LEU A 176 -47.51 26.17 -0.36
CA LEU A 176 -46.89 25.70 -1.62
C LEU A 176 -47.61 24.51 -2.27
N SER A 177 -48.89 24.29 -1.93
CA SER A 177 -49.70 23.17 -2.47
C SER A 177 -50.03 23.28 -3.97
N ASP A 178 -49.70 24.41 -4.61
CA ASP A 178 -49.97 24.68 -6.03
C ASP A 178 -48.71 24.50 -6.92
N TYR A 179 -47.60 24.04 -6.34
CA TYR A 179 -46.37 23.72 -7.09
C TYR A 179 -46.16 22.21 -7.14
N VAL A 180 -45.93 21.68 -8.35
CA VAL A 180 -45.50 20.30 -8.56
C VAL A 180 -44.04 20.18 -8.08
N VAL A 181 -43.82 19.47 -6.97
CA VAL A 181 -42.48 19.13 -6.49
C VAL A 181 -42.07 17.82 -7.15
N ASP A 182 -41.26 17.89 -8.21
CA ASP A 182 -40.95 16.74 -9.05
C ASP A 182 -40.02 15.68 -8.42
N THR A 183 -39.34 15.92 -7.27
CA THR A 183 -38.70 14.86 -6.42
C THR A 183 -37.92 15.43 -5.23
N THR A 184 -37.70 14.61 -4.19
CA THR A 184 -36.81 14.90 -3.04
C THR A 184 -35.32 14.71 -3.42
N VAL A 185 -34.72 15.74 -4.03
CA VAL A 185 -33.35 15.72 -4.58
C VAL A 185 -32.22 15.58 -3.53
N GLY A 186 -32.48 15.92 -2.26
CA GLY A 186 -31.41 16.11 -1.27
C GLY A 186 -30.59 14.87 -0.89
N HIS A 187 -31.17 13.66 -0.92
CA HIS A 187 -30.45 12.45 -0.48
C HIS A 187 -29.53 11.89 -1.56
N ARG A 188 -29.96 11.96 -2.83
CA ARG A 188 -29.19 11.48 -4.00
C ARG A 188 -27.99 12.38 -4.29
N GLN A 189 -28.14 13.69 -4.04
CA GLN A 189 -27.07 14.67 -4.25
C GLN A 189 -25.92 14.47 -3.26
N LYS A 190 -26.23 14.16 -1.99
CA LYS A 190 -25.24 13.91 -0.94
C LYS A 190 -24.40 12.66 -1.19
N GLU A 191 -25.01 11.58 -1.69
CA GLU A 191 -24.31 10.33 -2.00
C GLU A 191 -23.37 10.48 -3.21
N VAL A 192 -23.81 11.20 -4.25
CA VAL A 192 -22.98 11.52 -5.43
C VAL A 192 -21.80 12.41 -5.04
N GLU A 193 -22.00 13.39 -4.16
CA GLU A 193 -20.94 14.24 -3.62
C GLU A 193 -19.91 13.44 -2.80
N GLU A 194 -20.38 12.51 -1.96
CA GLU A 194 -19.53 11.62 -1.16
C GLU A 194 -18.67 10.71 -2.05
N ARG A 195 -19.29 10.01 -3.01
CA ARG A 195 -18.56 9.18 -3.98
C ARG A 195 -17.52 9.98 -4.74
N THR A 196 -17.86 11.20 -5.17
CA THR A 196 -16.93 12.08 -5.88
C THR A 196 -15.79 12.57 -4.99
N GLY A 197 -16.05 12.85 -3.71
CA GLY A 197 -15.01 13.17 -2.73
C GLY A 197 -14.06 12.00 -2.50
N CYS A 198 -14.60 10.82 -2.26
CA CYS A 198 -13.86 9.56 -2.08
C CYS A 198 -13.03 9.19 -3.31
N LYS A 199 -13.59 9.36 -4.52
CA LYS A 199 -12.87 9.15 -5.79
C LYS A 199 -11.65 10.07 -5.93
N ARG A 200 -11.82 11.35 -5.61
CA ARG A 200 -10.71 12.33 -5.63
C ARG A 200 -9.63 11.96 -4.63
N LEU A 201 -10.00 11.57 -3.41
CA LEU A 201 -9.04 11.14 -2.39
C LEU A 201 -8.30 9.87 -2.83
N TYR A 202 -9.01 8.90 -3.39
CA TYR A 202 -8.46 7.64 -3.90
C TYR A 202 -7.39 7.87 -4.96
N PHE A 203 -7.74 8.61 -6.00
CA PHE A 203 -6.82 8.92 -7.10
C PHE A 203 -5.67 9.80 -6.64
N SER A 204 -5.89 10.81 -5.80
CA SER A 204 -4.80 11.63 -5.27
C SER A 204 -3.81 10.81 -4.44
N THR A 205 -4.30 9.86 -3.64
CA THR A 205 -3.43 8.98 -2.84
C THR A 205 -2.62 8.04 -3.73
N LEU A 206 -3.25 7.44 -4.75
CA LEU A 206 -2.54 6.60 -5.72
C LEU A 206 -1.46 7.39 -6.48
N ASP A 207 -1.75 8.63 -6.90
CA ASP A 207 -0.77 9.48 -7.58
C ASP A 207 0.43 9.77 -6.70
N ALA A 208 0.20 10.09 -5.42
CA ALA A 208 1.28 10.35 -4.48
C ALA A 208 2.17 9.10 -4.31
N VAL A 209 1.57 7.92 -4.11
CA VAL A 209 2.32 6.67 -3.96
C VAL A 209 3.10 6.32 -5.23
N VAL A 210 2.45 6.39 -6.39
CA VAL A 210 3.11 6.12 -7.70
C VAL A 210 4.22 7.13 -7.96
N GLY A 211 3.99 8.41 -7.66
CA GLY A 211 4.96 9.49 -7.81
C GLY A 211 6.20 9.26 -6.95
N GLU A 212 6.02 8.94 -5.68
CA GLU A 212 7.11 8.63 -4.75
C GLU A 212 7.88 7.37 -5.15
N MET A 213 7.18 6.31 -5.54
CA MET A 213 7.83 5.09 -6.04
C MET A 213 8.66 5.36 -7.30
N LYS A 214 8.10 6.11 -8.27
CA LYS A 214 8.82 6.48 -9.49
C LYS A 214 9.99 7.40 -9.21
N ALA A 215 9.87 8.36 -8.31
CA ALA A 215 10.97 9.24 -7.95
C ALA A 215 12.12 8.45 -7.32
N ARG A 216 11.82 7.58 -6.35
CA ARG A 216 12.81 6.77 -5.63
C ARG A 216 13.50 5.75 -6.53
N PHE A 217 12.73 5.02 -7.34
CA PHE A 217 13.23 3.98 -8.23
C PHE A 217 13.32 4.46 -9.70
N SER A 218 13.55 5.75 -9.91
CA SER A 218 13.72 6.31 -11.26
C SER A 218 15.03 5.84 -11.88
N VAL A 219 15.06 5.77 -13.22
CA VAL A 219 16.25 5.42 -14.03
C VAL A 219 17.51 6.13 -13.55
N ARG A 220 17.40 7.42 -13.20
CA ARG A 220 18.54 8.21 -12.70
C ARG A 220 19.08 7.72 -11.36
N ASN A 221 18.19 7.27 -10.47
CA ASN A 221 18.55 6.71 -9.16
C ASN A 221 18.83 5.20 -9.23
N SER A 222 18.44 4.55 -10.33
CA SER A 222 18.63 3.12 -10.58
C SER A 222 19.69 2.79 -11.63
N GLN A 223 20.48 3.74 -12.17
CA GLN A 223 21.48 3.43 -13.21
C GLN A 223 22.43 2.29 -12.81
N LEU A 224 22.94 2.34 -11.57
CA LEU A 224 23.79 1.27 -11.03
C LEU A 224 23.02 -0.03 -10.81
N VAL A 225 21.76 0.09 -10.38
CA VAL A 225 20.88 -1.05 -10.14
C VAL A 225 20.53 -1.75 -11.44
N GLU A 226 20.24 -1.00 -12.51
CA GLU A 226 19.98 -1.50 -13.86
C GLU A 226 21.23 -2.14 -14.46
N ALA A 227 22.39 -1.53 -14.28
CA ALA A 227 23.67 -2.12 -14.67
C ALA A 227 23.99 -3.41 -13.88
N LEU A 228 23.58 -3.51 -12.62
CA LEU A 228 23.70 -4.76 -11.85
C LEU A 228 22.70 -5.82 -12.33
N CYS A 229 21.49 -5.39 -12.70
CA CYS A 229 20.48 -6.26 -13.28
C CYS A 229 20.95 -6.89 -14.61
N THR A 230 21.73 -6.18 -15.44
CA THR A 230 22.30 -6.75 -16.68
C THR A 230 23.36 -7.82 -16.42
N LEU A 231 23.84 -7.97 -15.19
CA LEU A 231 24.71 -9.09 -14.81
C LEU A 231 23.90 -10.36 -14.47
N HIS A 232 22.57 -10.29 -14.46
CA HIS A 232 21.73 -11.45 -14.16
C HIS A 232 21.44 -12.26 -15.44
N PRO A 233 21.72 -13.58 -15.48
CA PRO A 233 21.58 -14.40 -16.68
C PRO A 233 20.15 -14.47 -17.26
N GLY A 234 19.15 -14.17 -16.44
CA GLY A 234 17.74 -14.10 -16.86
C GLY A 234 17.34 -12.82 -17.62
N THR A 235 18.23 -11.87 -17.87
CA THR A 235 17.92 -10.65 -18.65
C THR A 235 18.26 -10.79 -20.12
N GLU A 236 17.45 -10.19 -21.00
CA GLU A 236 17.75 -10.12 -22.44
C GLU A 236 19.06 -9.36 -22.72
N ASP A 237 19.36 -8.34 -21.92
CA ASP A 237 20.57 -7.51 -22.02
C ASP A 237 21.75 -8.08 -21.19
N PHE A 238 21.82 -9.39 -21.01
CA PHE A 238 22.84 -10.03 -20.16
C PHE A 238 24.27 -9.70 -20.64
N LEU A 239 25.10 -9.13 -19.78
CA LEU A 239 26.48 -8.68 -20.05
C LEU A 239 26.64 -7.66 -21.20
N ASP A 240 25.60 -6.86 -21.50
CA ASP A 240 25.73 -5.77 -22.47
C ASP A 240 26.75 -4.70 -22.00
N ALA A 241 27.77 -4.44 -22.82
CA ALA A 241 28.86 -3.54 -22.47
C ALA A 241 28.40 -2.09 -22.19
N ASN A 242 27.41 -1.59 -22.94
CA ASN A 242 26.90 -0.22 -22.77
C ASN A 242 26.14 -0.08 -21.45
N ARG A 243 25.41 -1.11 -21.05
CA ARG A 243 24.63 -1.11 -19.81
C ARG A 243 25.45 -1.38 -18.56
N VAL A 244 26.55 -2.14 -18.68
CA VAL A 244 27.47 -2.40 -17.56
C VAL A 244 28.40 -1.21 -17.29
N ARG A 245 28.59 -0.31 -18.27
CA ARG A 245 29.45 0.88 -18.18
C ARG A 245 29.35 1.68 -16.87
N PRO A 246 28.17 2.01 -16.33
CA PRO A 246 28.07 2.77 -15.08
C PRO A 246 28.74 2.08 -13.88
N LEU A 247 28.81 0.74 -13.86
CA LEU A 247 29.52 -0.01 -12.82
C LEU A 247 31.03 0.01 -13.02
N LEU A 248 31.49 -0.03 -14.26
CA LEU A 248 32.91 0.04 -14.58
C LEU A 248 33.46 1.44 -14.25
N ASP A 249 32.71 2.48 -14.58
CA ASP A 249 33.03 3.86 -14.21
C ASP A 249 33.12 4.03 -12.68
N LEU A 250 32.23 3.39 -11.92
CA LEU A 250 32.26 3.39 -10.44
C LEU A 250 33.52 2.71 -9.87
N THR A 251 33.98 1.63 -10.51
CA THR A 251 35.16 0.86 -10.06
C THR A 251 36.48 1.36 -10.66
N GLY A 252 36.43 2.36 -11.55
CA GLY A 252 37.60 2.85 -12.30
C GLY A 252 38.22 1.79 -13.20
N THR A 253 37.42 0.84 -13.68
CA THR A 253 37.89 -0.25 -14.56
C THR A 253 37.72 0.17 -16.02
N GLU A 254 38.80 0.12 -16.79
CA GLU A 254 38.75 0.41 -18.23
C GLU A 254 37.93 -0.66 -18.96
N MET A 255 36.85 -0.25 -19.64
CA MET A 255 35.99 -1.19 -20.36
C MET A 255 36.69 -1.75 -21.59
N LYS A 256 36.66 -3.08 -21.72
CA LYS A 256 37.06 -3.81 -22.92
C LYS A 256 35.87 -4.59 -23.47
N GLU A 257 35.23 -4.04 -24.50
CA GLU A 257 34.03 -4.62 -25.12
C GLU A 257 34.24 -6.06 -25.61
N ALA A 258 35.43 -6.38 -26.12
CA ALA A 258 35.76 -7.72 -26.60
C ALA A 258 35.70 -8.79 -25.49
N GLU A 259 36.11 -8.45 -24.26
CA GLU A 259 36.03 -9.39 -23.13
C GLU A 259 34.58 -9.68 -22.75
N PHE A 260 33.70 -8.66 -22.78
CA PHE A 260 32.27 -8.84 -22.53
C PHE A 260 31.59 -9.66 -23.61
N ALA A 261 31.90 -9.44 -24.90
CA ALA A 261 31.33 -10.21 -26.00
C ALA A 261 31.70 -11.70 -25.92
N VAL A 262 32.97 -12.01 -25.61
CA VAL A 262 33.43 -13.40 -25.44
C VAL A 262 32.81 -14.05 -24.21
N ALA A 263 32.75 -13.35 -23.08
CA ALA A 263 32.12 -13.84 -21.85
C ALA A 263 30.62 -14.11 -22.05
N GLN A 264 29.92 -13.20 -22.73
CA GLN A 264 28.49 -13.33 -23.03
C GLN A 264 28.22 -14.57 -23.89
N GLN A 265 28.96 -14.75 -24.99
CA GLN A 265 28.80 -15.91 -25.87
C GLN A 265 29.09 -17.23 -25.12
N PHE A 266 30.22 -17.28 -24.40
CA PHE A 266 30.60 -18.47 -23.63
C PHE A 266 29.53 -18.88 -22.60
N LEU A 267 29.00 -17.91 -21.84
CA LEU A 267 27.97 -18.18 -20.83
C LEU A 267 26.62 -18.54 -21.46
N GLN A 268 26.25 -17.94 -22.60
CA GLN A 268 25.04 -18.33 -23.33
C GLN A 268 25.11 -19.77 -23.83
N ASP A 269 26.27 -20.20 -24.36
CA ASP A 269 26.48 -21.57 -24.84
C ASP A 269 26.39 -22.59 -23.69
N GLU A 270 26.97 -22.28 -22.53
CA GLU A 270 26.89 -23.11 -21.32
C GLU A 270 25.47 -23.16 -20.73
N MET A 271 24.76 -22.03 -20.76
CA MET A 271 23.36 -21.95 -20.34
C MET A 271 22.45 -22.76 -21.25
N ALA A 272 22.65 -22.71 -22.57
CA ALA A 272 21.87 -23.48 -23.53
C ALA A 272 22.06 -25.01 -23.37
N GLN A 273 23.23 -25.43 -22.90
CA GLN A 273 23.54 -26.84 -22.61
C GLN A 273 22.95 -27.32 -21.27
N SER A 274 22.53 -26.41 -20.39
CA SER A 274 22.08 -26.71 -19.03
C SER A 274 20.58 -26.45 -18.87
N ASN A 275 19.82 -27.49 -18.52
CA ASN A 275 18.36 -27.39 -18.32
C ASN A 275 17.95 -26.78 -16.95
N LYS A 276 18.83 -25.96 -16.34
CA LYS A 276 18.62 -25.34 -15.02
C LYS A 276 18.41 -23.83 -15.16
N ASN A 277 17.64 -23.25 -14.24
CA ASN A 277 17.61 -21.80 -14.07
C ASN A 277 18.90 -21.37 -13.38
N TRP A 278 19.68 -20.53 -14.05
CA TRP A 278 20.95 -20.03 -13.53
C TRP A 278 20.75 -18.80 -12.67
N THR A 279 21.46 -18.72 -11.56
CA THR A 279 21.59 -17.51 -10.75
C THR A 279 22.97 -16.87 -10.96
N THR A 280 23.10 -15.59 -10.64
CA THR A 280 24.41 -14.91 -10.62
C THR A 280 25.41 -15.62 -9.71
N GLN A 281 24.94 -16.21 -8.61
CA GLN A 281 25.76 -16.98 -7.69
C GLN A 281 26.29 -18.27 -8.32
N ASP A 282 25.50 -18.95 -9.16
CA ASP A 282 25.95 -20.14 -9.88
C ASP A 282 27.06 -19.81 -10.89
N ILE A 283 26.94 -18.67 -11.58
CA ILE A 283 27.98 -18.20 -12.51
C ILE A 283 29.27 -17.92 -11.75
N LEU A 284 29.19 -17.17 -10.65
CA LEU A 284 30.35 -16.81 -9.84
C LEU A 284 31.01 -18.02 -9.20
N THR A 285 30.26 -19.03 -8.77
CA THR A 285 30.85 -20.22 -8.14
C THR A 285 31.46 -21.19 -9.15
N ARG A 286 30.90 -21.29 -10.35
CA ARG A 286 31.29 -22.31 -11.33
C ARG A 286 32.25 -21.83 -12.41
N TYR A 287 32.20 -20.53 -12.75
CA TYR A 287 32.97 -19.97 -13.87
C TYR A 287 33.92 -18.83 -13.45
N CYS A 288 34.24 -18.69 -12.16
CA CYS A 288 35.22 -17.72 -11.69
C CYS A 288 36.60 -17.91 -12.34
N GLU A 289 37.11 -19.15 -12.43
CA GLU A 289 38.42 -19.43 -13.05
C GLU A 289 38.42 -19.20 -14.58
N PRO A 290 37.45 -19.70 -15.38
CA PRO A 290 37.37 -19.38 -16.80
C PRO A 290 37.24 -17.87 -17.09
N LEU A 291 36.49 -17.15 -16.26
CA LEU A 291 36.30 -15.70 -16.41
C LEU A 291 37.51 -14.90 -15.90
N ALA A 292 38.48 -15.51 -15.19
CA ALA A 292 39.71 -14.85 -14.78
C ALA A 292 40.61 -14.43 -15.97
N ALA A 293 40.46 -15.09 -17.13
CA ALA A 293 41.09 -14.68 -18.38
C ALA A 293 40.49 -13.38 -18.97
N MET A 294 39.35 -12.92 -18.44
CA MET A 294 38.61 -11.72 -18.83
C MET A 294 38.49 -10.77 -17.62
N PRO A 295 39.61 -10.14 -17.20
CA PRO A 295 39.70 -9.41 -15.93
C PRO A 295 38.80 -8.17 -15.84
N THR A 296 38.27 -7.69 -16.97
CA THR A 296 37.30 -6.58 -17.00
C THR A 296 35.90 -7.04 -16.58
N VAL A 297 35.57 -8.32 -16.83
CA VAL A 297 34.26 -8.91 -16.49
C VAL A 297 34.23 -9.36 -15.03
N LEU A 298 35.32 -9.93 -14.53
CA LEU A 298 35.48 -10.36 -13.13
C LEU A 298 36.90 -10.07 -12.64
N LYS A 299 37.05 -9.04 -11.81
CA LYS A 299 38.30 -8.80 -11.08
C LYS A 299 38.43 -9.81 -9.93
N HIS A 300 39.54 -10.54 -9.89
CA HIS A 300 39.96 -11.23 -8.68
C HIS A 300 40.21 -10.19 -7.58
N SER A 301 39.46 -10.27 -6.47
CA SER A 301 39.93 -9.71 -5.21
C SER A 301 41.11 -10.57 -4.75
N SER A 302 42.32 -10.00 -4.83
CA SER A 302 43.52 -10.55 -4.20
C SER A 302 43.36 -10.57 -2.69
#